data_AF-A0AAD5PGI3-F1
#
_entry.id   AF-A0AAD5PGI3-F1
#
_cell.length_a   1.000
_cell.length_b   1.000
_cell.length_c   1.000
_cell.angle_alpha   90.00
_cell.angle_beta   90.00
_cell.angle_gamma   90.00
#
_symmetry.space_group_name_H-M   'P 1'
#
loop_
_entity.id
_entity.type
_entity.pdbx_description
1 polymer ?
#
loop_
_entity_poly.entity_id
_entity_poly.type
_entity_poly.pdbx_seq_one_letter_code
_entity_poly.pdbx_strand_id
1 'polypeptide(L)'
;MNSTRLFSQIQDQDEDQDNDNLKSALPISKTKAQLVNGQPVSGEDYLLMVRDQASKCPKTMTAKAPPPPPVKNTSLPASFAFFQETEITPEFLLPDPLWQKEYTESFKSYQTYKQNNKPRMEKVSLPSNWHAYCYKSDQPAQDQLDIIAHCSQKNIIKLLKNYRDWLTEMTNTESLWIFTLLVYLDPVMVAEHVSVLRDLARKCIKIRSIKQSHDENVIRLNMIITIIAKVFGQADMV
;
A
#
# COMPACT_ATOMS: atom_id res chain seq x y z
N MET A 1 6.36 15.20 -55.51
CA MET A 1 7.18 16.27 -54.88
C MET A 1 7.38 15.88 -53.44
N ASN A 2 8.55 15.32 -53.15
CA ASN A 2 8.83 14.58 -51.93
C ASN A 2 9.13 15.53 -50.77
N SER A 3 8.41 15.30 -49.68
CA SER A 3 8.72 15.78 -48.34
C SER A 3 9.93 14.99 -47.81
N THR A 4 11.09 15.65 -47.71
CA THR A 4 12.28 15.06 -47.09
C THR A 4 12.50 15.70 -45.72
N ARG A 5 12.31 14.88 -44.67
CA ARG A 5 12.76 15.15 -43.30
C ARG A 5 14.25 15.48 -43.29
N LEU A 6 14.66 16.52 -42.57
CA LEU A 6 16.03 16.65 -42.07
C LEU A 6 15.99 16.70 -40.54
N PHE A 7 15.98 15.50 -39.95
CA PHE A 7 16.52 15.27 -38.62
C PHE A 7 18.03 15.57 -38.70
N SER A 8 18.52 16.61 -38.04
CA SER A 8 19.93 16.67 -37.67
C SER A 8 20.04 16.18 -36.24
N GLN A 9 20.35 14.89 -36.10
CA GLN A 9 20.99 14.38 -34.90
C GLN A 9 22.34 15.10 -34.77
N ILE A 10 22.44 16.00 -33.80
CA ILE A 10 23.74 16.35 -33.23
C ILE A 10 23.88 15.44 -32.04
N GLN A 11 24.70 14.42 -32.25
CA GLN A 11 25.11 13.44 -31.27
C GLN A 11 26.44 13.95 -30.71
N ASP A 12 26.38 14.67 -29.60
CA ASP A 12 27.56 14.85 -28.76
C ASP A 12 27.31 14.04 -27.49
N GLN A 13 28.01 12.90 -27.45
CA GLN A 13 28.33 12.20 -26.23
C GLN A 13 29.20 13.14 -25.39
N ASP A 14 28.79 13.45 -24.17
CA ASP A 14 29.66 13.47 -23.01
C ASP A 14 28.82 13.48 -21.73
N GLU A 15 29.44 12.86 -20.73
CA GLU A 15 28.92 12.27 -19.51
C GLU A 15 28.24 13.25 -18.52
N ASP A 16 27.37 12.68 -17.69
CA ASP A 16 26.83 13.24 -16.44
C ASP A 16 25.82 14.40 -16.52
N GLN A 17 24.61 14.11 -17.04
CA GLN A 17 23.42 14.92 -16.74
C GLN A 17 22.72 14.43 -15.47
N ASP A 18 23.24 14.87 -14.33
CA ASP A 18 22.42 15.06 -13.14
C ASP A 18 21.29 16.04 -13.49
N ASN A 19 20.08 15.49 -13.51
CA ASN A 19 18.81 16.09 -13.86
C ASN A 19 18.36 17.14 -12.82
N ASP A 20 19.03 18.29 -12.78
CA ASP A 20 18.50 19.51 -12.18
C ASP A 20 17.68 20.24 -13.24
N ASN A 21 16.37 20.01 -13.21
CA ASN A 21 15.37 20.39 -14.21
C ASN A 21 15.08 21.91 -14.28
N LEU A 22 16.11 22.77 -14.18
CA LEU A 22 16.01 24.19 -14.55
C LEU A 22 16.39 24.35 -16.01
N LYS A 23 15.39 24.29 -16.90
CA LYS A 23 15.57 24.70 -18.29
C LYS A 23 15.96 26.18 -18.33
N SER A 24 16.97 26.52 -19.13
CA SER A 24 17.37 27.91 -19.32
C SER A 24 16.19 28.73 -19.87
N ALA A 25 15.73 29.71 -19.11
CA ALA A 25 14.59 30.55 -19.51
C ALA A 25 14.96 31.55 -20.64
N LEU A 26 16.24 31.91 -20.76
CA LEU A 26 16.73 32.89 -21.73
C LEU A 26 17.62 32.20 -22.78
N PRO A 27 17.32 32.38 -24.08
CA PRO A 27 18.17 31.86 -25.14
C PRO A 27 19.48 32.66 -25.21
N ILE A 28 20.58 31.95 -25.40
CA ILE A 28 21.90 32.54 -25.63
C ILE A 28 22.42 31.93 -26.94
N SER A 29 22.63 32.77 -27.94
CA SER A 29 23.16 32.43 -29.26
C SER A 29 24.68 32.57 -29.33
N LYS A 30 25.28 33.47 -28.54
CA LYS A 30 26.71 33.70 -28.44
C LYS A 30 27.38 32.64 -27.58
N THR A 31 28.62 32.28 -27.94
CA THR A 31 29.44 31.31 -27.18
C THR A 31 30.37 31.99 -26.17
N LYS A 32 30.74 33.26 -26.38
CA LYS A 32 31.66 34.02 -25.52
C LYS A 32 31.19 35.46 -25.32
N ALA A 33 31.36 35.98 -24.10
CA ALA A 33 30.99 37.35 -23.75
C ALA A 33 31.99 38.36 -24.34
N GLN A 34 31.48 39.45 -24.91
CA GLN A 34 32.26 40.63 -25.28
C GLN A 34 32.21 41.67 -24.16
N LEU A 35 33.38 42.04 -23.63
CA LEU A 35 33.53 43.00 -22.55
C LEU A 35 34.33 44.21 -23.05
N VAL A 36 33.81 45.42 -22.82
CA VAL A 36 34.53 46.68 -23.07
C VAL A 36 34.79 47.33 -21.72
N ASN A 37 36.05 47.60 -21.40
CA ASN A 37 36.48 48.10 -20.08
C ASN A 37 35.97 47.23 -18.90
N GLY A 38 35.86 45.91 -19.11
CA GLY A 38 35.37 44.97 -18.11
C GLY A 38 33.85 44.97 -17.92
N GLN A 39 33.10 45.73 -18.73
CA GLN A 39 31.64 45.76 -18.69
C GLN A 39 31.04 45.03 -19.90
N PRO A 40 29.99 44.22 -19.70
CA PRO A 40 29.29 43.56 -20.80
C PRO A 40 28.51 44.57 -21.62
N VAL A 41 28.66 44.46 -22.94
CA VAL A 41 28.06 45.40 -23.91
C VAL A 41 26.59 45.06 -24.19
N SER A 42 26.16 43.83 -23.89
CA SER A 42 24.78 43.35 -24.08
C SER A 42 24.33 42.47 -22.92
N GLY A 43 23.01 42.30 -22.76
CA GLY A 43 22.41 41.38 -21.79
C GLY A 43 22.84 39.92 -22.02
N GLU A 44 23.08 39.53 -23.27
CA GLU A 44 23.61 38.20 -23.60
C GLU A 44 25.05 38.01 -23.12
N ASP A 45 25.90 39.02 -23.30
CA ASP A 45 27.29 39.02 -22.81
C ASP A 45 27.33 39.01 -21.28
N TYR A 46 26.37 39.67 -20.64
CA TYR A 46 26.18 39.61 -19.19
C TYR A 46 25.81 38.19 -18.73
N LEU A 47 24.85 37.52 -19.38
CA LEU A 47 24.45 36.16 -19.00
C LEU A 47 25.59 35.14 -19.19
N LEU A 48 26.38 35.27 -20.26
CA LEU A 48 27.57 34.44 -20.47
C LEU A 48 28.63 34.68 -19.39
N MET A 49 28.87 35.94 -19.02
CA MET A 49 29.76 36.30 -17.93
C MET A 49 29.29 35.70 -16.59
N VAL A 50 27.99 35.79 -16.29
CA VAL A 50 27.41 35.21 -15.06
C VAL A 50 27.50 33.67 -15.06
N ARG A 51 27.29 33.02 -16.21
CA ARG A 51 27.48 31.56 -16.34
C ARG A 51 28.92 31.14 -16.06
N ASP A 52 29.89 31.87 -16.60
CA ASP A 52 31.32 31.63 -16.35
C ASP A 52 31.74 31.95 -14.91
N GLN A 53 31.12 32.94 -14.26
CA GLN A 53 31.34 33.22 -12.85
C GLN A 53 30.73 32.13 -11.96
N ALA A 54 29.51 31.70 -12.27
CA ALA A 54 28.81 30.66 -11.52
C ALA A 54 29.50 29.29 -11.64
N SER A 55 30.07 28.96 -12.80
CA SER A 55 30.84 27.71 -12.99
C SER A 55 32.11 27.65 -12.15
N LYS A 56 32.66 28.81 -11.75
CA LYS A 56 33.80 28.92 -10.84
C LYS A 56 33.38 28.80 -9.36
N CYS A 57 32.10 28.94 -9.06
CA CYS A 57 31.57 28.74 -7.71
C CYS A 57 31.25 27.25 -7.47
N PRO A 58 31.43 26.74 -6.24
CA PRO A 58 31.04 25.37 -5.91
C PRO A 58 29.52 25.18 -6.04
N LYS A 59 29.08 24.08 -6.65
CA LYS A 59 27.65 23.76 -6.89
C LYS A 59 26.86 23.63 -5.58
N THR A 60 27.49 23.13 -4.53
CA THR A 60 26.94 23.06 -3.17
C THR A 60 27.98 23.53 -2.17
N MET A 61 27.52 24.26 -1.16
CA MET A 61 28.38 24.77 -0.09
C MET A 61 27.71 24.47 1.25
N THR A 62 28.38 23.72 2.10
CA THR A 62 27.90 23.40 3.45
C THR A 62 28.66 24.25 4.46
N ALA A 63 27.94 25.10 5.18
CA ALA A 63 28.51 25.88 6.27
C ALA A 63 28.41 25.08 7.57
N LYS A 64 29.49 25.06 8.37
CA LYS A 64 29.45 24.53 9.74
C LYS A 64 28.70 25.53 10.62
N ALA A 65 27.44 25.24 10.92
CA ALA A 65 26.68 25.98 11.92
C ALA A 65 27.12 25.58 13.34
N PRO A 66 27.06 26.49 14.33
CA PRO A 66 27.19 26.11 15.73
C PRO A 66 26.13 25.07 16.12
N PRO A 67 26.42 24.17 17.07
CA PRO A 67 25.49 23.11 17.45
C PRO A 67 24.16 23.71 17.92
N PRO A 68 23.01 23.17 17.47
CA PRO A 68 21.73 23.65 17.93
C PRO A 68 21.61 23.43 19.45
N PRO A 69 20.82 24.28 20.15
CA PRO A 69 20.50 24.03 21.55
C PRO A 69 19.89 22.62 21.71
N PRO A 70 20.05 21.98 22.88
CA PRO A 70 19.57 20.63 23.11
C PRO A 70 18.06 20.56 22.80
N VAL A 71 17.71 19.69 21.85
CA VAL A 71 16.33 19.50 21.43
C VAL A 71 15.57 18.87 22.60
N LYS A 72 14.44 19.46 23.01
CA LYS A 72 13.55 18.82 23.97
C LYS A 72 12.99 17.55 23.32
N ASN A 73 13.27 16.40 23.93
CA ASN A 73 12.66 15.12 23.56
C ASN A 73 11.15 15.22 23.73
N THR A 74 10.45 15.63 22.67
CA THR A 74 9.00 15.70 22.65
C THR A 74 8.53 14.36 22.12
N SER A 75 8.01 13.51 22.99
CA SER A 75 7.35 12.29 22.53
C SER A 75 6.11 12.68 21.74
N LEU A 76 5.96 12.13 20.54
CA LEU A 76 4.73 12.29 19.79
C LEU A 76 3.55 11.73 20.62
N PRO A 77 2.37 12.39 20.61
CA PRO A 77 1.17 11.82 21.20
C PRO A 77 0.86 10.45 20.57
N ALA A 78 0.23 9.54 21.33
CA ALA A 78 -0.09 8.19 20.85
C ALA A 78 -0.91 8.15 19.54
N SER A 79 -1.68 9.21 19.23
CA SER A 79 -2.42 9.35 17.97
C SER A 79 -1.52 9.55 16.74
N PHE A 80 -0.27 9.96 16.93
CA PHE A 80 0.75 10.10 15.90
C PHE A 80 1.72 8.90 15.88
N ALA A 81 1.49 7.89 16.72
CA ALA A 81 2.21 6.63 16.60
C ALA A 81 1.84 5.99 15.25
N PHE A 82 2.84 5.87 14.38
CA PHE A 82 2.70 5.33 13.03
C PHE A 82 2.21 3.87 13.03
N PHE A 83 2.45 3.17 14.14
CA PHE A 83 2.05 1.80 14.38
C PHE A 83 1.52 1.68 15.80
N GLN A 84 0.28 1.22 15.96
CA GLN A 84 -0.10 0.56 17.19
C GLN A 84 0.60 -0.79 17.15
N GLU A 85 1.60 -1.01 18.00
CA GLU A 85 2.28 -2.30 18.13
C GLU A 85 1.22 -3.40 18.19
N THR A 86 1.29 -4.34 17.25
CA THR A 86 0.52 -5.56 17.33
C THR A 86 0.87 -6.23 18.65
N GLU A 87 -0.14 -6.59 19.45
CA GLU A 87 0.10 -7.24 20.74
C GLU A 87 1.09 -8.39 20.58
N ILE A 88 2.08 -8.45 21.47
CA ILE A 88 3.12 -9.48 21.46
C ILE A 88 2.42 -10.83 21.61
N THR A 89 2.28 -11.54 20.49
CA THR A 89 1.64 -12.85 20.47
C THR A 89 2.69 -13.87 20.90
N PRO A 90 2.41 -14.72 21.91
CA PRO A 90 3.29 -15.82 22.26
C PRO A 90 3.66 -16.68 21.05
N GLU A 91 4.93 -17.04 20.93
CA GLU A 91 5.47 -17.75 19.76
C GLU A 91 4.74 -19.08 19.46
N PHE A 92 4.29 -19.78 20.51
CA PHE A 92 3.56 -21.05 20.38
C PHE A 92 2.16 -20.93 19.72
N LEU A 93 1.62 -19.71 19.60
CA LEU A 93 0.34 -19.46 18.91
C LEU A 93 0.54 -19.07 17.44
N LEU A 94 1.79 -18.81 17.03
CA LEU A 94 2.10 -18.42 15.67
C LEU A 94 2.13 -19.66 14.75
N PRO A 95 1.63 -19.53 13.52
CA PRO A 95 1.69 -20.63 12.57
C PRO A 95 3.10 -20.74 11.97
N ASP A 96 3.50 -21.97 11.68
CA ASP A 96 4.79 -22.26 11.05
C ASP A 96 4.96 -21.53 9.69
N PRO A 97 6.13 -20.94 9.39
CA PRO A 97 6.34 -20.19 8.15
C PRO A 97 6.19 -21.02 6.87
N LEU A 98 6.53 -22.32 6.89
CA LEU A 98 6.35 -23.20 5.72
C LEU A 98 4.87 -23.47 5.51
N TRP A 99 4.13 -23.75 6.60
CA TRP A 99 2.67 -23.88 6.54
C TRP A 99 2.01 -22.63 5.97
N GLN A 100 2.43 -21.43 6.38
CA GLN A 100 1.86 -20.18 5.86
C GLN A 100 2.05 -20.05 4.35
N LYS A 101 3.23 -20.45 3.84
CA LYS A 101 3.55 -20.39 2.41
C LYS A 101 2.66 -21.35 1.62
N GLU A 102 2.62 -22.63 2.02
CA GLU A 102 1.81 -23.66 1.37
C GLU A 102 0.31 -23.32 1.41
N TYR A 103 -0.16 -22.80 2.55
CA TYR A 103 -1.53 -22.35 2.73
C TYR A 103 -1.86 -21.17 1.81
N THR A 104 -0.96 -20.19 1.68
CA THR A 104 -1.14 -19.03 0.79
C THR A 104 -1.25 -19.46 -0.68
N GLU A 105 -0.44 -20.40 -1.12
CA GLU A 105 -0.48 -20.95 -2.49
C GLU A 105 -1.79 -21.71 -2.74
N SER A 106 -2.21 -22.54 -1.78
CA SER A 106 -3.48 -23.26 -1.83
C SER A 106 -4.67 -22.30 -1.86
N PHE A 107 -4.64 -21.25 -1.04
CA PHE A 107 -5.68 -20.23 -0.98
C PHE A 107 -5.80 -19.47 -2.29
N LYS A 108 -4.69 -19.02 -2.90
CA LYS A 108 -4.72 -18.31 -4.19
C LYS A 108 -5.30 -19.18 -5.31
N SER A 109 -4.96 -20.47 -5.31
CA SER A 109 -5.50 -21.45 -6.26
C SER A 109 -7.02 -21.61 -6.06
N TYR A 110 -7.45 -21.78 -4.80
CA TYR A 110 -8.86 -21.88 -4.44
C TYR A 110 -9.65 -20.60 -4.77
N GLN A 111 -9.08 -19.44 -4.49
CA GLN A 111 -9.64 -18.12 -4.78
C GLN A 111 -9.90 -17.96 -6.27
N THR A 112 -8.88 -18.24 -7.10
CA THR A 112 -8.98 -18.19 -8.56
C THR A 112 -10.05 -19.14 -9.07
N TYR A 113 -10.07 -20.38 -8.57
CA TYR A 113 -11.09 -21.36 -8.92
C TYR A 113 -12.51 -20.88 -8.57
N LYS A 114 -12.73 -20.37 -7.37
CA LYS A 114 -14.04 -19.89 -6.90
C LYS A 114 -14.51 -18.61 -7.61
N GLN A 115 -13.60 -17.71 -7.95
CA GLN A 115 -13.93 -16.49 -8.69
C GLN A 115 -14.28 -16.79 -10.16
N ASN A 116 -13.68 -17.82 -10.75
CA ASN A 116 -13.99 -18.28 -12.12
C ASN A 116 -15.27 -19.14 -12.16
N ASN A 117 -15.55 -19.91 -11.11
CA ASN A 117 -16.69 -20.81 -11.01
C ASN A 117 -17.73 -20.27 -10.01
N LYS A 118 -18.24 -19.06 -10.27
CA LYS A 118 -19.28 -18.48 -9.42
C LYS A 118 -20.55 -19.33 -9.48
N PRO A 119 -21.19 -19.60 -8.33
CA PRO A 119 -22.46 -20.33 -8.30
C PRO A 119 -23.50 -19.57 -9.12
N ARG A 120 -24.37 -20.27 -9.85
CA ARG A 120 -25.44 -19.62 -10.61
C ARG A 120 -26.58 -19.25 -9.66
N MET A 121 -26.96 -17.98 -9.60
CA MET A 121 -28.12 -17.51 -8.83
C MET A 121 -29.16 -16.85 -9.74
N GLU A 122 -30.42 -17.29 -9.65
CA GLU A 122 -31.51 -16.75 -10.47
C GLU A 122 -31.98 -15.36 -10.02
N LYS A 123 -31.91 -15.07 -8.72
CA LYS A 123 -32.23 -13.76 -8.14
C LYS A 123 -31.32 -13.48 -6.95
N VAL A 124 -30.51 -12.42 -7.04
CA VAL A 124 -29.66 -11.96 -5.95
C VAL A 124 -30.35 -10.77 -5.27
N SER A 125 -31.05 -11.03 -4.17
CA SER A 125 -31.53 -9.97 -3.28
C SER A 125 -30.57 -9.84 -2.10
N LEU A 126 -29.85 -8.72 -2.03
CA LEU A 126 -28.94 -8.47 -0.92
C LEU A 126 -29.75 -8.19 0.36
N PRO A 127 -29.37 -8.81 1.50
CA PRO A 127 -29.99 -8.51 2.78
C PRO A 127 -29.85 -7.04 3.16
N SER A 128 -30.93 -6.42 3.65
CA SER A 128 -30.87 -5.08 4.24
C SER A 128 -30.19 -5.09 5.61
N ASN A 129 -30.42 -6.15 6.40
CA ASN A 129 -29.79 -6.36 7.70
C ASN A 129 -28.84 -7.56 7.64
N TRP A 130 -27.56 -7.28 7.41
CA TRP A 130 -26.51 -8.30 7.35
C TRP A 130 -26.28 -9.02 8.68
N HIS A 131 -26.45 -8.34 9.81
CA HIS A 131 -26.26 -8.98 11.13
C HIS A 131 -27.29 -10.09 11.33
N ALA A 132 -28.58 -9.78 11.14
CA ALA A 132 -29.64 -10.78 11.25
C ALA A 132 -29.50 -11.90 10.20
N TYR A 133 -28.94 -11.60 9.03
CA TYR A 133 -28.72 -12.58 7.98
C TYR A 133 -27.59 -13.57 8.30
N CYS A 134 -26.44 -13.06 8.74
CA CYS A 134 -25.26 -13.87 9.05
C CYS A 134 -25.43 -14.71 10.32
N TYR A 135 -26.17 -14.20 11.31
CA TYR A 135 -26.45 -14.87 12.59
C TYR A 135 -27.84 -15.54 12.64
N LYS A 136 -28.45 -15.81 11.49
CA LYS A 136 -29.75 -16.51 11.43
C LYS A 136 -29.67 -17.94 11.93
N SER A 137 -28.51 -18.58 11.77
CA SER A 137 -28.23 -19.98 12.08
C SER A 137 -26.84 -20.06 12.72
N ASP A 138 -26.64 -21.06 13.57
CA ASP A 138 -25.34 -21.36 14.19
C ASP A 138 -24.29 -21.76 13.16
N GLN A 139 -24.68 -22.15 11.95
CA GLN A 139 -23.79 -22.44 10.82
C GLN A 139 -24.38 -21.86 9.52
N PRO A 140 -23.57 -21.16 8.70
CA PRO A 140 -24.04 -20.62 7.43
C PRO A 140 -24.28 -21.74 6.42
N ALA A 141 -25.47 -21.76 5.82
CA ALA A 141 -25.75 -22.67 4.73
C ALA A 141 -25.01 -22.21 3.45
N GLN A 142 -24.69 -23.16 2.57
CA GLN A 142 -23.88 -22.91 1.37
C GLN A 142 -24.49 -21.85 0.46
N ASP A 143 -25.82 -21.87 0.31
CA ASP A 143 -26.60 -20.89 -0.46
C ASP A 143 -26.46 -19.46 0.10
N GLN A 144 -26.31 -19.30 1.42
CA GLN A 144 -26.09 -17.99 2.04
C GLN A 144 -24.71 -17.42 1.71
N LEU A 145 -23.68 -18.28 1.68
CA LEU A 145 -22.32 -17.89 1.32
C LEU A 145 -22.19 -17.57 -0.17
N ASP A 146 -22.94 -18.29 -1.02
CA ASP A 146 -22.95 -18.10 -2.48
C ASP A 146 -23.45 -16.71 -2.91
N ILE A 147 -24.22 -16.02 -2.05
CA ILE A 147 -24.62 -14.61 -2.27
C ILE A 147 -23.38 -13.71 -2.36
N ILE A 148 -22.33 -13.98 -1.57
CA ILE A 148 -21.12 -13.15 -1.53
C ILE A 148 -20.42 -13.15 -2.90
N ALA A 149 -20.49 -14.23 -3.66
CA ALA A 149 -19.89 -14.33 -5.00
C ALA A 149 -20.41 -13.25 -5.98
N HIS A 150 -21.61 -12.75 -5.72
CA HIS A 150 -22.33 -11.76 -6.51
C HIS A 150 -22.34 -10.36 -5.88
N CYS A 151 -21.75 -10.19 -4.70
CA CYS A 151 -21.61 -8.89 -4.06
C CYS A 151 -20.59 -8.03 -4.81
N SER A 152 -20.87 -6.72 -4.88
CA SER A 152 -19.86 -5.75 -5.32
C SER A 152 -18.75 -5.61 -4.27
N GLN A 153 -17.55 -5.22 -4.71
CA GLN A 153 -16.40 -4.99 -3.83
C GLN A 153 -16.76 -4.03 -2.66
N LYS A 154 -17.54 -2.97 -2.93
CA LYS A 154 -18.01 -2.03 -1.91
C LYS A 154 -18.81 -2.72 -0.79
N ASN A 155 -19.68 -3.67 -1.15
CA ASN A 155 -20.47 -4.41 -0.17
C ASN A 155 -19.62 -5.40 0.63
N ILE A 156 -18.66 -6.07 -0.02
CA ILE A 156 -17.70 -6.97 0.65
C ILE A 156 -16.89 -6.20 1.69
N ILE A 157 -16.32 -5.04 1.31
CA ILE A 157 -15.57 -4.19 2.24
C ILE A 157 -16.45 -3.65 3.36
N LYS A 158 -17.69 -3.22 3.06
CA LYS A 158 -18.64 -2.80 4.08
C LYS A 158 -18.94 -3.91 5.08
N LEU A 159 -19.11 -5.14 4.61
CA LEU A 159 -19.37 -6.29 5.47
C LEU A 159 -18.13 -6.69 6.28
N LEU A 160 -16.92 -6.62 5.71
CA LEU A 160 -15.67 -6.81 6.46
C LEU A 160 -15.49 -5.76 7.56
N LYS A 161 -15.88 -4.50 7.30
CA LYS A 161 -15.91 -3.44 8.31
C LYS A 161 -16.90 -3.75 9.43
N ASN A 162 -18.10 -4.22 9.07
CA ASN A 162 -19.07 -4.67 10.06
C ASN A 162 -18.53 -5.83 10.92
N TYR A 163 -17.88 -6.82 10.30
CA TYR A 163 -17.24 -7.92 11.03
C TYR A 163 -16.14 -7.44 11.96
N ARG A 164 -15.37 -6.41 11.60
CA ARG A 164 -14.42 -5.80 12.53
C ARG A 164 -15.10 -5.29 13.82
N ASP A 165 -16.32 -4.75 13.70
CA ASP A 165 -17.08 -4.22 14.83
C ASP A 165 -17.83 -5.32 15.60
N TRP A 166 -18.30 -6.36 14.91
CA TRP A 166 -19.07 -7.47 15.49
C TRP A 166 -18.19 -8.55 16.12
N LEU A 167 -16.95 -8.71 15.65
CA LEU A 167 -16.07 -9.80 16.07
C LEU A 167 -15.66 -9.65 17.55
N THR A 168 -16.25 -10.49 18.39
CA THR A 168 -15.89 -10.67 19.81
C THR A 168 -14.99 -11.89 20.00
N GLU A 169 -15.32 -12.99 19.34
CA GLU A 169 -14.60 -14.26 19.34
C GLU A 169 -14.61 -14.87 17.94
N MET A 170 -13.59 -15.67 17.60
CA MET A 170 -13.52 -16.36 16.31
C MET A 170 -14.26 -17.70 16.35
N THR A 171 -15.60 -17.69 16.24
CA THR A 171 -16.34 -18.96 16.08
C THR A 171 -16.27 -19.48 14.64
N ASN A 172 -16.82 -20.67 14.41
CA ASN A 172 -16.87 -21.28 13.09
C ASN A 172 -17.62 -20.38 12.09
N THR A 173 -18.73 -19.79 12.52
CA THR A 173 -19.57 -18.94 11.66
C THR A 173 -18.85 -17.69 11.19
N GLU A 174 -18.26 -16.89 12.09
CA GLU A 174 -17.50 -15.71 11.66
C GLU A 174 -16.27 -16.09 10.85
N SER A 175 -15.61 -17.23 11.13
CA SER A 175 -14.48 -17.68 10.31
C SER A 175 -14.89 -18.01 8.87
N LEU A 176 -16.03 -18.68 8.68
CA LEU A 176 -16.56 -19.02 7.36
C LEU A 176 -16.97 -17.76 6.59
N TRP A 177 -17.71 -16.84 7.22
CA TRP A 177 -18.11 -15.59 6.59
C TRP A 177 -16.91 -14.73 6.19
N ILE A 178 -15.96 -14.51 7.10
CA ILE A 178 -14.76 -13.71 6.81
C ILE A 178 -13.93 -14.39 5.72
N PHE A 179 -13.75 -15.71 5.78
CA PHE A 179 -13.04 -16.47 4.74
C PHE A 179 -13.71 -16.32 3.37
N THR A 180 -15.03 -16.52 3.27
CA THR A 180 -15.77 -16.35 2.00
C THR A 180 -15.68 -14.92 1.48
N LEU A 181 -15.72 -13.91 2.35
CA LEU A 181 -15.53 -12.52 1.96
C LEU A 181 -14.13 -12.27 1.38
N LEU A 182 -13.09 -12.83 1.99
CA LEU A 182 -11.72 -12.74 1.50
C LEU A 182 -11.53 -13.49 0.17
N VAL A 183 -12.20 -14.62 -0.03
CA VAL A 183 -12.18 -15.37 -1.29
C VAL A 183 -12.74 -14.52 -2.44
N TYR A 184 -13.87 -13.83 -2.24
CA TYR A 184 -14.47 -13.01 -3.30
C TYR A 184 -13.99 -11.55 -3.31
N LEU A 185 -13.06 -11.18 -2.42
CA LEU A 185 -12.44 -9.87 -2.43
C LEU A 185 -11.41 -9.77 -3.57
N ASP A 186 -11.49 -8.67 -4.32
CA ASP A 186 -10.52 -8.35 -5.38
C ASP A 186 -9.16 -7.98 -4.77
N PRO A 187 -8.04 -8.60 -5.21
CA PRO A 187 -6.70 -8.25 -4.74
C PRO A 187 -6.26 -6.82 -5.08
N VAL A 188 -6.85 -6.17 -6.08
CA VAL A 188 -6.58 -4.75 -6.40
C VAL A 188 -7.35 -3.86 -5.43
N MET A 189 -6.64 -3.27 -4.48
CA MET A 189 -7.23 -2.54 -3.35
C MET A 189 -6.68 -1.12 -3.20
N VAL A 190 -7.57 -0.20 -2.82
CA VAL A 190 -7.21 1.17 -2.42
C VAL A 190 -6.81 1.19 -0.93
N ALA A 191 -6.04 2.19 -0.51
CA ALA A 191 -5.55 2.34 0.86
C ALA A 191 -6.64 2.24 1.95
N GLU A 192 -7.85 2.76 1.69
CA GLU A 192 -8.99 2.65 2.62
C GLU A 192 -9.37 1.18 2.87
N HIS A 193 -9.43 0.37 1.81
CA HIS A 193 -9.81 -1.03 1.90
C HIS A 193 -8.73 -1.84 2.65
N VAL A 194 -7.46 -1.51 2.39
CA VAL A 194 -6.33 -2.09 3.12
C VAL A 194 -6.42 -1.75 4.61
N SER A 195 -6.77 -0.52 4.97
CA SER A 195 -6.97 -0.13 6.38
C SER A 195 -8.02 -1.00 7.09
N VAL A 196 -9.15 -1.29 6.42
CA VAL A 196 -10.21 -2.16 6.97
C VAL A 196 -9.68 -3.58 7.23
N LEU A 197 -8.93 -4.15 6.29
CA LEU A 197 -8.32 -5.46 6.46
C LEU A 197 -7.30 -5.49 7.60
N ARG A 198 -6.48 -4.44 7.72
CA ARG A 198 -5.50 -4.31 8.80
C ARG A 198 -6.17 -4.19 10.16
N ASP A 199 -7.26 -3.42 10.26
CA ASP A 199 -8.03 -3.30 11.50
C ASP A 199 -8.66 -4.63 11.91
N LEU A 200 -9.19 -5.39 10.93
CA LEU A 200 -9.73 -6.72 11.16
C LEU A 200 -8.62 -7.69 11.62
N ALA A 201 -7.47 -7.71 10.95
CA ALA A 201 -6.34 -8.55 11.34
C ALA A 201 -5.83 -8.21 12.74
N ARG A 202 -5.70 -6.91 13.08
CA ARG A 202 -5.38 -6.47 14.45
C ARG A 202 -6.40 -6.99 15.46
N LYS A 203 -7.70 -6.95 15.15
CA LYS A 203 -8.74 -7.51 16.01
C LYS A 203 -8.56 -9.03 16.19
N CYS A 204 -8.26 -9.76 15.11
CA CYS A 204 -7.94 -11.19 15.18
C CYS A 204 -6.69 -11.46 16.05
N ILE A 205 -5.62 -10.67 15.90
CA ILE A 205 -4.40 -10.82 16.71
C ILE A 205 -4.71 -10.60 18.20
N LYS A 206 -5.51 -9.59 18.55
CA LYS A 206 -5.97 -9.34 19.93
C LYS A 206 -6.82 -10.47 20.50
N ILE A 207 -7.63 -11.14 19.67
CA ILE A 207 -8.38 -12.30 20.12
C ILE A 207 -7.42 -13.47 20.33
N ARG A 208 -6.47 -13.68 19.41
CA ARG A 208 -5.47 -14.75 19.47
C ARG A 208 -4.56 -14.65 20.70
N SER A 209 -4.13 -13.45 21.08
CA SER A 209 -3.22 -13.24 22.23
C SER A 209 -3.81 -13.72 23.57
N ILE A 210 -5.13 -13.79 23.68
CA ILE A 210 -5.85 -14.22 24.89
C ILE A 210 -6.09 -15.75 24.90
N LYS A 211 -5.91 -16.44 23.78
CA LYS A 211 -6.22 -17.87 23.65
C LYS A 211 -5.11 -18.80 24.14
N GLN A 212 -5.49 -20.03 24.45
CA GLN A 212 -4.58 -21.11 24.80
C GLN A 212 -4.18 -21.92 23.55
N SER A 213 -3.06 -22.64 23.63
CA SER A 213 -2.48 -23.40 22.50
C SER A 213 -3.41 -24.44 21.87
N HIS A 214 -4.33 -25.04 22.65
CA HIS A 214 -5.22 -26.11 22.17
C HIS A 214 -6.60 -25.63 21.70
N ASP A 215 -6.83 -24.32 21.59
CA ASP A 215 -8.12 -23.80 21.12
C ASP A 215 -8.19 -23.89 19.58
N GLU A 216 -9.17 -24.62 19.03
CA GLU A 216 -9.42 -24.72 17.57
C GLU A 216 -9.54 -23.34 16.90
N ASN A 217 -9.98 -22.33 17.65
CA ASN A 217 -10.14 -20.98 17.17
C ASN A 217 -8.79 -20.33 16.81
N VAL A 218 -7.66 -20.78 17.39
CA VAL A 218 -6.32 -20.29 17.05
C VAL A 218 -5.99 -20.62 15.61
N ILE A 219 -6.34 -21.82 15.13
CA ILE A 219 -6.12 -22.22 13.73
C ILE A 219 -6.94 -21.33 12.80
N ARG A 220 -8.21 -21.06 13.14
CA ARG A 220 -9.08 -20.14 12.36
C ARG A 220 -8.51 -18.73 12.30
N LEU A 221 -8.06 -18.20 13.43
CA LEU A 221 -7.40 -16.89 13.52
C LEU A 221 -6.14 -16.86 12.65
N ASN A 222 -5.30 -17.88 12.73
CA ASN A 222 -4.07 -18.00 11.96
C ASN A 222 -4.34 -18.08 10.45
N MET A 223 -5.37 -18.81 10.00
CA MET A 223 -5.79 -18.83 8.61
C MET A 223 -6.16 -17.43 8.09
N ILE A 224 -7.03 -16.71 8.81
CA ILE A 224 -7.48 -15.37 8.41
C ILE A 224 -6.33 -14.36 8.41
N ILE A 225 -5.51 -14.33 9.46
CA ILE A 225 -4.35 -13.43 9.56
C ILE A 225 -3.36 -13.71 8.43
N THR A 226 -3.08 -14.99 8.13
CA THR A 226 -2.17 -15.39 7.06
C THR A 226 -2.68 -14.94 5.69
N ILE A 227 -3.98 -15.09 5.41
CA ILE A 227 -4.59 -14.60 4.17
C ILE A 227 -4.39 -13.08 4.06
N ILE A 228 -4.78 -12.33 5.08
CA ILE A 228 -4.70 -10.87 5.03
C ILE A 228 -3.25 -10.41 4.84
N ALA A 229 -2.30 -11.02 5.53
CA ALA A 229 -0.90 -10.62 5.48
C ALA A 229 -0.17 -11.03 4.21
N LYS A 230 -0.32 -12.28 3.77
CA LYS A 230 0.46 -12.85 2.66
C LYS A 230 -0.23 -12.72 1.30
N VAL A 231 -1.56 -12.74 1.25
CA VAL A 231 -2.31 -12.62 -0.01
C VAL A 231 -2.51 -11.16 -0.39
N PHE A 232 -2.88 -10.30 0.57
CA PHE A 232 -3.16 -8.88 0.35
C PHE A 232 -1.97 -7.95 0.69
N GLY A 233 -0.76 -8.53 0.82
CA GLY A 233 0.50 -7.79 0.92
C GLY A 233 0.73 -7.03 2.23
N GLN A 234 0.02 -7.38 3.31
CA GLN A 234 0.18 -6.78 4.64
C GLN A 234 1.19 -7.56 5.49
N ALA A 235 2.43 -7.66 5.00
CA ALA A 235 3.48 -8.50 5.60
C ALA A 235 3.92 -8.09 7.00
N ASP A 236 3.59 -6.86 7.44
CA ASP A 236 3.90 -6.32 8.76
C ASP A 236 3.01 -6.86 9.89
N MET A 237 2.04 -7.74 9.59
CA MET A 237 1.07 -8.25 10.55
C MET A 237 1.28 -9.71 11.00
N VAL A 238 2.32 -10.38 10.48
CA VAL A 238 2.64 -11.79 10.80
C VAL A 238 3.89 -11.86 11.65
#